data_AF-A0A1Q5RAJ6-F1
#
_entry.id   AF-A0A1Q5RAJ6-F1
#
_cell.length_a   1.000
_cell.length_b   1.000
_cell.length_c   1.000
_cell.angle_alpha   90.00
_cell.angle_beta   90.00
_cell.angle_gamma   90.00
#
_symmetry.space_group_name_H-M   'P 1'
#
loop_
_entity.id
_entity.type
_entity.pdbx_description
1 polymer ?
#
loop_
_entity_poly.entity_id
_entity_poly.type
_entity_poly.pdbx_seq_one_letter_code
_entity_poly.pdbx_strand_id
1 'polypeptide(L)'
;MRKLGRVPVLKAMSIACLAFLLGGFPVVHAQQDQDPDALLDSAEKAMQDSGDSLRQKESGRSLNNQSDAIQKLEEYKRATERSQSSNRDRSVITQRDLDDLLKQIEKAAREGNREAAQRMLEQLAQIMENLQMAQPGQSGESEMEQALNELSDMIRKQQQLRDRTFKQGQDSRRDRSRGKQQGDQSMSDLQQDQQALRDRLKKLQDELAKRGLTQKGQKGQKQQGQKGQQADQGQPGQDGDQDGDQGDDDSSLDTADGAMGDAGSKLGEGNADGAVDSQGKALEALRKGAQKMAEAMQQGDGDGQDGPGNRAGRQQSGGNQTDPLGRPLHGREFGDDYTVKIPGEIDAQRVRRILEELRRRLGDTSRPQIELDYIERLLKDF
;
A
#
# COMPACT_ATOMS: atom_id res chain seq x y z
N MET A 1 -24.56 73.38 -68.02
CA MET A 1 -25.00 72.74 -69.28
C MET A 1 -24.18 71.49 -69.53
N ARG A 2 -24.84 70.33 -69.72
CA ARG A 2 -24.34 69.09 -70.37
C ARG A 2 -23.22 68.32 -69.63
N LYS A 3 -23.12 67.00 -69.58
CA LYS A 3 -23.91 65.80 -69.97
C LYS A 3 -23.16 64.64 -69.25
N LEU A 4 -23.84 63.79 -68.47
CA LEU A 4 -24.20 62.39 -68.83
C LEU A 4 -23.08 61.57 -69.49
N GLY A 5 -22.70 60.43 -68.88
CA GLY A 5 -21.90 59.43 -69.59
C GLY A 5 -21.43 58.18 -68.82
N ARG A 6 -22.37 57.30 -68.43
CA ARG A 6 -22.27 55.81 -68.44
C ARG A 6 -21.21 55.04 -67.59
N VAL A 7 -21.75 54.30 -66.61
CA VAL A 7 -21.34 52.94 -66.11
C VAL A 7 -21.44 51.88 -67.24
N PRO A 8 -20.95 50.60 -67.16
CA PRO A 8 -20.82 49.65 -66.02
C PRO A 8 -19.46 48.86 -65.99
N VAL A 9 -19.07 47.94 -65.10
CA VAL A 9 -19.60 46.59 -64.81
C VAL A 9 -18.86 45.97 -63.58
N LEU A 10 -19.69 45.50 -62.64
CA LEU A 10 -19.58 44.36 -61.70
C LEU A 10 -18.23 43.62 -61.46
N LYS A 11 -17.83 43.52 -60.19
CA LYS A 11 -17.87 42.30 -59.32
C LYS A 11 -17.28 42.68 -57.94
N ALA A 12 -18.11 42.85 -56.91
CA ALA A 12 -18.65 41.82 -56.01
C ALA A 12 -17.69 41.46 -54.85
N MET A 13 -18.23 41.67 -53.64
CA MET A 13 -17.78 41.20 -52.30
C MET A 13 -16.57 41.93 -51.68
N SER A 14 -16.55 42.35 -50.42
CA SER A 14 -17.49 42.43 -49.28
C SER A 14 -16.69 43.24 -48.23
N ILE A 15 -17.14 44.40 -47.70
CA ILE A 15 -17.86 44.57 -46.42
C ILE A 15 -17.24 43.65 -45.35
N ALA A 16 -16.64 44.08 -44.24
CA ALA A 16 -16.68 45.27 -43.38
C ALA A 16 -15.55 45.05 -42.33
N CYS A 17 -15.09 45.96 -41.47
CA CYS A 17 -15.50 47.30 -41.08
C CYS A 17 -14.25 47.93 -40.43
N LEU A 18 -13.97 49.17 -40.81
CA LEU A 18 -13.09 50.08 -40.09
C LEU A 18 -14.00 50.88 -39.12
N ALA A 19 -13.86 50.67 -37.81
CA ALA A 19 -14.34 51.59 -36.77
C ALA A 19 -13.58 51.26 -35.46
N PHE A 20 -12.51 51.97 -35.12
CA PHE A 20 -12.52 53.28 -34.45
C PHE A 20 -12.93 53.18 -32.96
N LEU A 21 -11.91 53.07 -32.10
CA LEU A 21 -11.60 54.12 -31.12
C LEU A 21 -12.54 54.37 -29.93
N LEU A 22 -13.04 53.32 -29.27
CA LEU A 22 -13.43 53.36 -27.85
C LEU A 22 -13.09 52.03 -27.18
N GLY A 23 -11.84 51.91 -26.71
CA GLY A 23 -11.36 50.76 -25.94
C GLY A 23 -11.94 50.75 -24.53
N GLY A 24 -13.21 50.38 -24.40
CA GLY A 24 -13.70 49.75 -23.18
C GLY A 24 -13.04 48.39 -23.07
N PHE A 25 -11.92 48.31 -22.34
CA PHE A 25 -11.40 47.03 -21.90
C PHE A 25 -12.51 46.38 -21.06
N PRO A 26 -13.05 45.21 -21.46
CA PRO A 26 -13.67 44.37 -20.45
C PRO A 26 -12.55 44.07 -19.46
N VAL A 27 -12.73 44.51 -18.21
CA VAL A 27 -12.02 43.90 -17.09
C VAL A 27 -12.44 42.45 -17.13
N VAL A 28 -11.67 41.65 -17.87
CA VAL A 28 -11.62 40.21 -17.71
C VAL A 28 -11.18 40.06 -16.28
N HIS A 29 -12.17 39.91 -15.40
CA HIS A 29 -11.96 39.25 -14.13
C HIS A 29 -11.37 37.92 -14.54
N ALA A 30 -10.05 37.81 -14.41
CA ALA A 30 -9.38 36.53 -14.43
C ALA A 30 -9.96 35.77 -13.24
N GLN A 31 -11.09 35.09 -13.46
CA GLN A 31 -11.36 33.84 -12.80
C GLN A 31 -10.19 32.97 -13.24
N GLN A 32 -9.11 33.03 -12.46
CA GLN A 32 -8.12 31.98 -12.48
C GLN A 32 -8.93 30.73 -12.13
N ASP A 33 -9.12 29.85 -13.10
CA ASP A 33 -9.27 28.43 -12.80
C ASP A 33 -7.99 28.06 -12.06
N GLN A 34 -7.95 28.34 -10.76
CA GLN A 34 -6.83 28.02 -9.92
C GLN A 34 -6.89 26.52 -9.78
N ASP A 35 -5.89 25.86 -10.37
CA ASP A 35 -5.71 24.44 -10.19
C ASP A 35 -5.79 24.14 -8.69
N PRO A 36 -6.60 23.15 -8.27
CA PRO A 36 -6.79 22.84 -6.85
C PRO A 36 -5.43 22.57 -6.18
N ASP A 37 -4.47 22.02 -6.91
CA ASP A 37 -3.11 21.78 -6.41
C ASP A 37 -2.32 23.07 -6.16
N ALA A 38 -2.51 24.12 -6.96
CA ALA A 38 -1.87 25.41 -6.74
C ALA A 38 -2.46 26.14 -5.50
N LEU A 39 -3.74 25.94 -5.24
CA LEU A 39 -4.41 26.44 -4.03
C LEU A 39 -3.86 25.77 -2.77
N LEU A 40 -3.61 24.46 -2.82
CA LEU A 40 -2.99 23.69 -1.73
C LEU A 40 -1.58 24.20 -1.41
N ASP A 41 -0.71 24.31 -2.41
CA ASP A 41 0.66 24.81 -2.25
C ASP A 41 0.67 26.23 -1.66
N SER A 42 -0.23 27.09 -2.13
CA SER A 42 -0.35 28.45 -1.63
C SER A 42 -0.83 28.52 -0.17
N ALA A 43 -1.66 27.56 0.26
CA ALA A 43 -2.16 27.46 1.62
C ALA A 43 -1.07 26.94 2.56
N GLU A 44 -0.33 25.91 2.14
CA GLU A 44 0.82 25.37 2.86
C GLU A 44 1.86 26.46 3.14
N LYS A 45 2.21 27.22 2.11
CA LYS A 45 3.13 28.35 2.23
C LYS A 45 2.67 29.39 3.25
N ALA A 46 1.38 29.73 3.25
CA ALA A 46 0.82 30.68 4.20
C ALA A 46 0.85 30.14 5.65
N MET A 47 0.67 28.83 5.84
CA MET A 47 0.81 28.18 7.16
C MET A 47 2.27 28.22 7.65
N GLN A 48 3.22 27.93 6.75
CA GLN A 48 4.65 28.00 7.05
C GLN A 48 5.08 29.43 7.41
N ASP A 49 4.70 30.42 6.60
CA ASP A 49 4.98 31.84 6.83
C ASP A 49 4.37 32.34 8.15
N SER A 50 3.22 31.78 8.56
CA SER A 50 2.64 32.04 9.89
C SER A 50 3.54 31.54 11.01
N GLY A 51 4.03 30.29 10.92
CA GLY A 51 4.92 29.69 11.92
C GLY A 51 6.22 30.47 12.06
N ASP A 52 6.81 30.89 10.93
CA ASP A 52 8.04 31.68 10.92
C ASP A 52 7.83 33.08 11.51
N SER A 53 6.70 33.72 11.19
CA SER A 53 6.33 35.01 11.79
C SER A 53 6.17 34.91 13.31
N LEU A 54 5.65 33.80 13.85
CA LEU A 54 5.58 33.57 15.30
C LEU A 54 6.95 33.38 15.93
N ARG A 55 7.85 32.63 15.28
CA ARG A 55 9.25 32.48 15.72
C ARG A 55 9.97 33.83 15.77
N GLN A 56 9.65 34.73 14.85
CA GLN A 56 10.18 36.10 14.81
C GLN A 56 9.47 37.07 15.77
N LYS A 57 8.49 36.59 16.55
CA LYS A 57 7.67 37.39 17.48
C LYS A 57 6.80 38.44 16.77
N GLU A 58 6.46 38.22 15.51
CA GLU A 58 5.63 39.09 14.67
C GLU A 58 4.19 38.60 14.64
N SER A 59 3.51 38.69 15.79
CA SER A 59 2.17 38.12 15.96
C SER A 59 1.12 38.69 14.99
N GLY A 60 1.25 39.95 14.59
CA GLY A 60 0.34 40.57 13.63
C GLY A 60 0.48 39.98 12.22
N ARG A 61 1.71 39.67 11.79
CA ARG A 61 1.95 39.04 10.48
C ARG A 61 1.55 37.58 10.49
N SER A 62 1.81 36.86 11.58
CA SER A 62 1.34 35.49 11.73
C SER A 62 -0.18 35.39 11.58
N LEU A 63 -0.94 36.24 12.27
CA LEU A 63 -2.41 36.24 12.15
C LEU A 63 -2.90 36.49 10.72
N ASN A 64 -2.23 37.38 10.00
CA ASN A 64 -2.55 37.64 8.60
C ASN A 64 -2.26 36.41 7.73
N ASN A 65 -1.12 35.75 7.93
CA ASN A 65 -0.73 34.54 7.20
C ASN A 65 -1.64 33.34 7.54
N GLN A 66 -2.09 33.20 8.79
CA GLN A 66 -3.08 32.20 9.19
C GLN A 66 -4.43 32.44 8.51
N SER A 67 -4.87 33.70 8.45
CA SER A 67 -6.12 34.07 7.79
C SER A 67 -6.05 33.77 6.29
N ASP A 68 -4.90 34.04 5.66
CA ASP A 68 -4.63 33.73 4.25
C ASP A 68 -4.64 32.22 3.98
N ALA A 69 -4.02 31.41 4.86
CA ALA A 69 -4.05 29.96 4.76
C ALA A 69 -5.47 29.40 4.82
N ILE A 70 -6.29 29.85 5.78
CA ILE A 70 -7.68 29.42 5.92
C ILE A 70 -8.48 29.77 4.66
N GLN A 71 -8.31 30.99 4.14
CA GLN A 71 -9.01 31.43 2.94
C GLN A 71 -8.68 30.54 1.73
N LYS A 72 -7.40 30.24 1.51
CA LYS A 72 -6.95 29.39 0.39
C LYS A 72 -7.46 27.95 0.52
N LEU A 73 -7.56 27.43 1.74
CA LEU A 73 -8.14 26.09 2.01
C LEU A 73 -9.65 26.05 1.73
N GLU A 74 -10.37 27.13 2.05
CA GLU A 74 -11.79 27.25 1.68
C GLU A 74 -11.98 27.33 0.15
N GLU A 75 -11.10 28.05 -0.54
CA GLU A 75 -11.11 28.15 -2.00
C GLU A 75 -10.78 26.79 -2.66
N TYR A 76 -9.78 26.07 -2.16
CA TYR A 76 -9.46 24.70 -2.56
C TYR A 76 -10.68 23.79 -2.45
N LYS A 77 -11.35 23.81 -1.28
CA LYS A 77 -12.55 23.00 -1.06
C LYS A 77 -13.63 23.30 -2.10
N ARG A 78 -13.92 24.58 -2.35
CA ARG A 78 -14.92 25.00 -3.35
C ARG A 78 -14.55 24.57 -4.77
N ALA A 79 -13.27 24.60 -5.12
CA ALA A 79 -12.76 24.14 -6.41
C ALA A 79 -12.90 22.62 -6.59
N THR A 80 -12.58 21.85 -5.54
CA THR A 80 -12.72 20.39 -5.54
C THR A 80 -14.19 19.96 -5.56
N GLU A 81 -15.07 20.64 -4.83
CA GLU A 81 -16.52 20.35 -4.83
C GLU A 81 -17.17 20.57 -6.21
N ARG A 82 -16.76 21.63 -6.93
CA ARG A 82 -17.23 21.86 -8.32
C ARG A 82 -16.81 20.74 -9.26
N SER A 83 -15.67 20.12 -9.01
CA SER A 83 -15.11 19.02 -9.81
C SER A 83 -15.68 17.64 -9.47
N GLN A 84 -16.31 17.48 -8.30
CA GLN A 84 -16.86 16.20 -7.81
C GLN A 84 -18.24 15.81 -8.39
N SER A 85 -18.82 16.61 -9.29
CA SER A 85 -20.11 16.27 -9.94
C SER A 85 -20.02 15.11 -10.95
N SER A 86 -18.83 14.58 -11.23
CA SER A 86 -18.59 13.52 -12.22
C SER A 86 -17.83 12.28 -11.71
N ASN A 87 -17.37 12.24 -10.45
CA ASN A 87 -16.69 11.07 -9.88
C ASN A 87 -17.14 10.83 -8.43
N ARG A 88 -18.11 9.94 -8.27
CA ARG A 88 -18.83 9.70 -7.00
C ARG A 88 -18.10 8.81 -5.99
N ASP A 89 -17.00 8.18 -6.38
CA ASP A 89 -16.35 7.11 -5.60
C ASP A 89 -14.88 7.40 -5.23
N ARG A 90 -14.54 8.65 -4.84
CA ARG A 90 -13.12 9.00 -4.64
C ARG A 90 -12.68 9.79 -3.41
N SER A 91 -13.48 9.90 -2.35
CA SER A 91 -12.99 10.27 -0.99
C SER A 91 -14.13 10.25 0.01
N VAL A 92 -14.22 9.23 0.88
CA VAL A 92 -15.26 9.19 1.93
C VAL A 92 -14.73 9.62 3.30
N ILE A 93 -13.42 9.81 3.47
CA ILE A 93 -12.84 10.32 4.72
C ILE A 93 -11.72 11.31 4.39
N THR A 94 -12.02 12.59 4.63
CA THR A 94 -11.14 13.77 4.90
C THR A 94 -11.90 15.09 4.67
N GLN A 95 -13.07 15.11 4.01
CA GLN A 95 -13.84 16.35 3.81
C GLN A 95 -14.54 16.86 5.09
N ARG A 96 -15.15 15.96 5.88
CA ARG A 96 -15.85 16.35 7.11
C ARG A 96 -14.87 16.75 8.21
N ASP A 97 -13.75 16.04 8.33
CA ASP A 97 -12.73 16.31 9.34
C ASP A 97 -11.99 17.62 9.03
N LEU A 98 -11.74 17.91 7.74
CA LEU A 98 -11.21 19.20 7.28
C LEU A 98 -12.15 20.35 7.66
N ASP A 99 -13.46 20.19 7.45
CA ASP A 99 -14.46 21.22 7.77
C ASP A 99 -14.52 21.55 9.26
N ASP A 100 -14.46 20.53 10.10
CA ASP A 100 -14.53 20.72 11.54
C ASP A 100 -13.23 21.33 12.08
N LEU A 101 -12.09 21.01 11.47
CA LEU A 101 -10.80 21.58 11.85
C LEU A 101 -10.63 23.03 11.38
N LEU A 102 -11.06 23.37 10.15
CA LEU A 102 -11.08 24.75 9.64
C LEU A 102 -11.91 25.69 10.54
N LYS A 103 -13.11 25.25 10.96
CA LYS A 103 -13.95 26.03 11.88
C LYS A 103 -13.30 26.22 13.25
N GLN A 104 -12.61 25.20 13.76
CA GLN A 104 -11.91 25.30 15.04
C GLN A 104 -10.73 26.27 14.96
N ILE A 105 -9.96 26.23 13.87
CA ILE A 105 -8.88 27.20 13.61
C ILE A 105 -9.46 28.61 13.52
N GLU A 106 -10.53 28.82 12.74
CA GLU A 106 -11.16 30.14 12.59
C GLU A 106 -11.64 30.70 13.93
N LYS A 107 -12.30 29.86 14.73
CA LYS A 107 -12.74 30.23 16.07
C LYS A 107 -11.57 30.60 16.97
N ALA A 108 -10.51 29.79 17.00
CA ALA A 108 -9.31 30.06 17.79
C ALA A 108 -8.63 31.36 17.33
N ALA A 109 -8.57 31.64 16.03
CA ALA A 109 -8.03 32.87 15.48
C ALA A 109 -8.87 34.11 15.89
N ARG A 110 -10.21 34.02 15.82
CA ARG A 110 -11.12 35.11 16.25
C ARG A 110 -11.07 35.38 17.75
N GLU A 111 -10.90 34.33 18.55
CA GLU A 111 -10.77 34.42 20.01
C GLU A 111 -9.37 34.87 20.46
N GLY A 112 -8.44 35.04 19.51
CA GLY A 112 -7.06 35.44 19.78
C GLY A 112 -6.18 34.33 20.37
N ASN A 113 -6.64 33.08 20.33
CA ASN A 113 -5.91 31.89 20.78
C ASN A 113 -4.96 31.39 19.68
N ARG A 114 -3.86 32.12 19.49
CA ARG A 114 -2.88 31.93 18.41
C ARG A 114 -2.19 30.57 18.49
N GLU A 115 -1.86 30.13 19.70
CA GLU A 115 -1.13 28.89 19.95
C GLU A 115 -2.00 27.65 19.68
N ALA A 116 -3.31 27.76 19.88
CA ALA A 116 -4.25 26.70 19.49
C ALA A 116 -4.45 26.67 17.98
N ALA A 117 -4.66 27.83 17.34
CA ALA A 117 -4.80 27.95 15.90
C ALA A 117 -3.58 27.38 15.15
N GLN A 118 -2.37 27.71 15.60
CA GLN A 118 -1.13 27.21 15.01
C GLN A 118 -1.03 25.67 15.10
N ARG A 119 -1.32 25.09 16.26
CA ARG A 119 -1.25 23.62 16.44
C ARG A 119 -2.22 22.88 15.53
N MET A 120 -3.41 23.43 15.35
CA MET A 120 -4.40 22.83 14.44
C MET A 120 -3.99 22.98 12.97
N LEU A 121 -3.36 24.09 12.58
CA LEU A 121 -2.77 24.26 11.25
C LEU A 121 -1.62 23.29 10.99
N GLU A 122 -0.77 23.02 11.97
CA GLU A 122 0.30 22.01 11.88
C GLU A 122 -0.25 20.59 11.71
N GLN A 123 -1.30 20.24 12.47
CA GLN A 123 -2.00 18.96 12.31
C GLN A 123 -2.62 18.82 10.92
N LEU A 124 -3.18 19.91 10.39
CA LEU A 124 -3.74 19.94 9.06
C LEU A 124 -2.67 19.73 7.99
N ALA A 125 -1.56 20.46 8.08
CA ALA A 125 -0.43 20.32 7.17
C ALA A 125 0.09 18.87 7.14
N GLN A 126 0.21 18.19 8.29
CA GLN A 126 0.66 16.80 8.35
C GLN A 126 -0.33 15.83 7.69
N ILE A 127 -1.65 16.04 7.87
CA ILE A 127 -2.65 15.22 7.18
C ILE A 127 -2.57 15.44 5.67
N MET A 128 -2.38 16.68 5.24
CA MET A 128 -2.30 17.03 3.82
C MET A 128 -1.00 16.56 3.17
N GLU A 129 0.13 16.61 3.86
CA GLU A 129 1.41 16.05 3.43
C GLU A 129 1.28 14.53 3.25
N ASN A 130 0.68 13.83 4.21
CA ASN A 130 0.42 12.40 4.10
C ASN A 130 -0.57 12.07 2.97
N LEU A 131 -1.54 12.94 2.70
CA LEU A 131 -2.52 12.77 1.63
C LEU A 131 -1.91 13.05 0.24
N GLN A 132 -1.00 14.03 0.15
CA GLN A 132 -0.28 14.39 -1.06
C GLN A 132 0.81 13.35 -1.40
N MET A 133 1.49 12.80 -0.38
CA MET A 133 2.36 11.64 -0.53
C MET A 133 1.59 10.37 -0.88
N ALA A 134 0.31 10.28 -0.48
CA ALA A 134 -0.60 9.22 -0.89
C ALA A 134 -1.28 9.47 -2.26
N GLN A 135 -0.92 10.54 -2.99
CA GLN A 135 -1.53 10.85 -4.28
C GLN A 135 -0.81 10.10 -5.43
N PRO A 136 -1.58 9.46 -6.34
CA PRO A 136 -1.08 8.37 -7.19
C PRO A 136 -0.30 8.89 -8.40
N GLY A 137 1.02 8.91 -8.28
CA GLY A 137 1.97 8.99 -9.40
C GLY A 137 2.52 7.63 -9.85
N GLN A 138 2.24 6.54 -9.11
CA GLN A 138 2.87 5.25 -9.32
C GLN A 138 1.82 4.14 -9.55
N SER A 139 1.28 4.08 -10.78
CA SER A 139 0.33 3.05 -11.26
C SER A 139 0.94 1.63 -11.37
N GLY A 140 1.92 1.31 -10.53
CA GLY A 140 2.54 0.00 -10.38
C GLY A 140 2.62 -0.49 -8.94
N GLU A 141 2.52 0.42 -7.97
CA GLU A 141 2.79 0.14 -6.57
C GLU A 141 1.58 -0.45 -5.84
N SER A 142 0.38 0.11 -6.09
CA SER A 142 -0.87 -0.36 -5.46
C SER A 142 -1.21 -1.81 -5.83
N GLU A 143 -0.92 -2.23 -7.06
CA GLU A 143 -1.23 -3.59 -7.48
C GLU A 143 -0.15 -4.60 -7.07
N MET A 144 1.10 -4.15 -6.90
CA MET A 144 2.14 -4.98 -6.30
C MET A 144 1.87 -5.21 -4.81
N GLU A 145 1.37 -4.18 -4.11
CA GLU A 145 0.90 -4.29 -2.73
C GLU A 145 -0.28 -5.26 -2.62
N GLN A 146 -1.24 -5.20 -3.55
CA GLN A 146 -2.35 -6.17 -3.61
C GLN A 146 -1.85 -7.61 -3.82
N ALA A 147 -0.87 -7.81 -4.69
CA ALA A 147 -0.25 -9.13 -4.90
C ALA A 147 0.46 -9.65 -3.64
N LEU A 148 1.16 -8.79 -2.90
CA LEU A 148 1.80 -9.13 -1.63
C LEU A 148 0.77 -9.48 -0.54
N ASN A 149 -0.34 -8.74 -0.48
CA ASN A 149 -1.44 -9.02 0.43
C ASN A 149 -2.09 -10.38 0.13
N GLU A 150 -2.36 -10.66 -1.16
CA GLU A 150 -2.91 -11.94 -1.62
C GLU A 150 -2.00 -13.12 -1.28
N LEU A 151 -0.70 -12.95 -1.49
CA LEU A 151 0.32 -13.93 -1.17
C LEU A 151 0.43 -14.16 0.35
N SER A 152 0.35 -13.10 1.15
CA SER A 152 0.35 -13.18 2.62
C SER A 152 -0.85 -13.95 3.16
N ASP A 153 -2.03 -13.72 2.59
CA ASP A 153 -3.24 -14.49 2.92
C ASP A 153 -3.09 -15.97 2.55
N MET A 154 -2.45 -16.26 1.42
CA MET A 154 -2.18 -17.63 0.98
C MET A 154 -1.21 -18.35 1.91
N ILE A 155 -0.13 -17.69 2.34
CA ILE A 155 0.81 -18.21 3.33
C ILE A 155 0.08 -18.59 4.63
N ARG A 156 -0.82 -17.72 5.12
CA ARG A 156 -1.64 -18.01 6.32
C ARG A 156 -2.55 -19.21 6.11
N LYS A 157 -3.28 -19.27 5.00
CA LYS A 157 -4.19 -20.39 4.69
C LYS A 157 -3.44 -21.70 4.47
N GLN A 158 -2.30 -21.67 3.79
CA GLN A 158 -1.44 -22.84 3.56
C GLN A 158 -0.89 -23.39 4.88
N GLN A 159 -0.49 -22.50 5.81
CA GLN A 159 -0.07 -22.91 7.15
C GLN A 159 -1.21 -23.57 7.93
N GLN A 160 -2.39 -22.96 7.95
CA GLN A 160 -3.58 -23.54 8.60
C GLN A 160 -3.97 -24.88 7.99
N LEU A 161 -3.89 -25.01 6.66
CA LEU A 161 -4.17 -26.25 5.95
C LEU A 161 -3.16 -27.33 6.34
N ARG A 162 -1.86 -27.02 6.34
CA ARG A 162 -0.81 -27.94 6.78
C ARG A 162 -1.02 -28.43 8.20
N ASP A 163 -1.35 -27.52 9.12
CA ASP A 163 -1.58 -27.88 10.52
C ASP A 163 -2.82 -28.80 10.66
N ARG A 164 -3.87 -28.57 9.85
CA ARG A 164 -5.02 -29.48 9.75
C ARG A 164 -4.64 -30.83 9.16
N THR A 165 -3.85 -30.87 8.08
CA THR A 165 -3.35 -32.12 7.47
C THR A 165 -2.56 -32.94 8.48
N PHE A 166 -1.67 -32.29 9.24
CA PHE A 166 -0.87 -32.95 10.25
C PHE A 166 -1.74 -33.57 11.35
N LYS A 167 -2.71 -32.80 11.87
CA LYS A 167 -3.67 -33.30 12.86
C LYS A 167 -4.50 -34.47 12.32
N GLN A 168 -5.03 -34.33 11.10
CA GLN A 168 -5.79 -35.39 10.44
C GLN A 168 -4.95 -36.65 10.21
N GLY A 169 -3.67 -36.50 9.87
CA GLY A 169 -2.74 -37.61 9.74
C GLY A 169 -2.45 -38.31 11.07
N GLN A 170 -2.36 -37.57 12.18
CA GLN A 170 -2.25 -38.16 13.52
C GLN A 170 -3.51 -38.93 13.92
N ASP A 171 -4.68 -38.35 13.69
CA ASP A 171 -5.97 -38.96 14.01
C ASP A 171 -6.18 -40.23 13.16
N SER A 172 -5.85 -40.18 11.87
CA SER A 172 -5.93 -41.33 10.96
C SER A 172 -5.02 -42.48 11.39
N ARG A 173 -3.81 -42.20 11.87
CA ARG A 173 -2.91 -43.23 12.44
C ARG A 173 -3.51 -43.86 13.69
N ARG A 174 -4.08 -43.03 14.58
CA ARG A 174 -4.72 -43.47 15.82
C ARG A 174 -5.94 -44.35 15.56
N ASP A 175 -6.74 -44.01 14.55
CA ASP A 175 -7.95 -44.75 14.19
C ASP A 175 -7.64 -46.07 13.47
N ARG A 176 -6.59 -46.10 12.63
CA ARG A 176 -6.06 -47.35 12.08
C ARG A 176 -5.61 -48.31 13.19
N SER A 177 -4.95 -47.81 14.24
CA SER A 177 -4.59 -48.62 15.42
C SER A 177 -5.80 -49.12 16.21
N ARG A 178 -6.99 -48.49 16.06
CA ARG A 178 -8.24 -48.88 16.71
C ARG A 178 -9.19 -49.67 15.80
N GLY A 179 -8.79 -49.98 14.56
CA GLY A 179 -9.61 -50.69 13.58
C GLY A 179 -10.83 -49.91 13.07
N LYS A 180 -10.84 -48.58 13.20
CA LYS A 180 -11.92 -47.72 12.68
C LYS A 180 -11.50 -47.11 11.34
N GLN A 181 -12.32 -47.32 10.31
CA GLN A 181 -12.07 -46.90 8.94
C GLN A 181 -12.98 -45.72 8.57
N GLN A 182 -12.76 -44.56 9.21
CA GLN A 182 -13.59 -43.36 9.03
C GLN A 182 -12.78 -42.10 8.67
N GLY A 183 -11.53 -42.26 8.22
CA GLY A 183 -10.61 -41.15 7.92
C GLY A 183 -10.68 -40.59 6.49
N ASP A 184 -11.45 -41.22 5.59
CA ASP A 184 -11.39 -40.94 4.15
C ASP A 184 -12.08 -39.63 3.74
N GLN A 185 -13.18 -39.28 4.44
CA GLN A 185 -13.95 -38.06 4.14
C GLN A 185 -13.17 -36.79 4.47
N SER A 186 -12.50 -36.74 5.62
CA SER A 186 -11.75 -35.55 6.05
C SER A 186 -10.50 -35.30 5.19
N MET A 187 -9.94 -36.33 4.55
CA MET A 187 -8.83 -36.17 3.61
C MET A 187 -9.26 -35.55 2.29
N SER A 188 -10.48 -35.86 1.82
CA SER A 188 -11.08 -35.24 0.63
C SER A 188 -11.27 -33.73 0.79
N ASP A 189 -11.73 -33.28 1.96
CA ASP A 189 -11.91 -31.85 2.23
C ASP A 189 -10.57 -31.08 2.21
N LEU A 190 -9.53 -31.67 2.80
CA LEU A 190 -8.18 -31.10 2.79
C LEU A 190 -7.60 -31.02 1.37
N GLN A 191 -7.89 -32.03 0.54
CA GLN A 191 -7.48 -32.04 -0.87
C GLN A 191 -8.15 -30.90 -1.64
N GLN A 192 -9.45 -30.70 -1.43
CA GLN A 192 -10.19 -29.60 -2.07
C GLN A 192 -9.65 -28.23 -1.66
N ASP A 193 -9.38 -28.03 -0.37
CA ASP A 193 -8.76 -26.81 0.15
C ASP A 193 -7.37 -26.58 -0.48
N GLN A 194 -6.58 -27.64 -0.67
CA GLN A 194 -5.26 -27.54 -1.32
C GLN A 194 -5.36 -27.13 -2.79
N GLN A 195 -6.31 -27.70 -3.52
CA GLN A 195 -6.57 -27.36 -4.93
C GLN A 195 -7.00 -25.90 -5.06
N ALA A 196 -7.91 -25.43 -4.20
CA ALA A 196 -8.36 -24.05 -4.21
C ALA A 196 -7.20 -23.05 -3.95
N LEU A 197 -6.27 -23.38 -3.05
CA LEU A 197 -5.08 -22.56 -2.81
C LEU A 197 -4.15 -22.52 -4.02
N ARG A 198 -3.94 -23.67 -4.66
CA ARG A 198 -3.13 -23.76 -5.88
C ARG A 198 -3.73 -22.95 -7.02
N ASP A 199 -5.04 -23.04 -7.23
CA ASP A 199 -5.73 -22.26 -8.28
C ASP A 199 -5.60 -20.75 -8.04
N ARG A 200 -5.62 -20.32 -6.77
CA ARG A 200 -5.42 -18.92 -6.39
C ARG A 200 -3.99 -18.46 -6.66
N LEU A 201 -2.99 -19.31 -6.39
CA LEU A 201 -1.59 -19.07 -6.73
C LEU A 201 -1.38 -18.92 -8.23
N LYS A 202 -1.99 -19.79 -9.02
CA LYS A 202 -1.90 -19.75 -10.49
C LYS A 202 -2.52 -18.47 -11.06
N LYS A 203 -3.67 -18.04 -10.54
CA LYS A 203 -4.29 -16.76 -10.93
C LYS A 203 -3.38 -15.57 -10.61
N LEU A 204 -2.80 -15.55 -9.42
CA LEU A 204 -1.85 -14.51 -9.01
C LEU A 204 -0.64 -14.49 -9.96
N GLN A 205 -0.08 -15.65 -10.28
CA GLN A 205 1.03 -15.78 -11.22
C GLN A 205 0.66 -15.31 -12.62
N ASP A 206 -0.53 -15.66 -13.13
CA ASP A 206 -1.03 -15.21 -14.43
C ASP A 206 -1.19 -13.67 -14.47
N GLU A 207 -1.67 -13.07 -13.39
CA GLU A 207 -1.79 -11.61 -13.26
C GLU A 207 -0.43 -10.92 -13.26
N LEU A 208 0.54 -11.47 -12.52
CA LEU A 208 1.92 -10.99 -12.49
C LEU A 208 2.60 -11.15 -13.87
N ALA A 209 2.34 -12.26 -14.56
CA ALA A 209 2.91 -12.54 -15.87
C ALA A 209 2.33 -11.65 -16.98
N LYS A 210 1.02 -11.40 -16.98
CA LYS A 210 0.36 -10.45 -17.89
C LYS A 210 0.91 -9.04 -17.75
N ARG A 211 1.39 -8.68 -16.56
CA ARG A 211 1.94 -7.37 -16.25
C ARG A 211 3.44 -7.23 -16.56
N GLY A 212 4.09 -8.30 -17.04
CA GLY A 212 5.49 -8.29 -17.46
C GLY A 212 6.52 -8.37 -16.33
N LEU A 213 6.08 -8.63 -15.08
CA LEU A 213 6.95 -8.76 -13.90
C LEU A 213 7.72 -10.09 -13.87
N THR A 214 7.18 -11.16 -14.45
CA THR A 214 7.86 -12.46 -14.55
C THR A 214 8.73 -12.62 -15.80
N GLN A 215 8.80 -11.59 -16.66
CA GLN A 215 9.42 -11.70 -18.00
C GLN A 215 10.61 -10.74 -18.23
N LYS A 216 11.22 -10.22 -17.16
CA LYS A 216 12.47 -9.43 -17.30
C LYS A 216 13.75 -10.29 -17.27
N GLY A 217 13.64 -11.61 -17.08
CA GLY A 217 14.77 -12.55 -17.16
C GLY A 217 15.06 -13.15 -18.55
N GLN A 218 14.05 -13.23 -19.44
CA GLN A 218 14.17 -14.02 -20.69
C GLN A 218 14.44 -13.26 -21.99
N LYS A 219 14.51 -11.91 -21.98
CA LYS A 219 14.76 -11.13 -23.21
C LYS A 219 16.21 -10.66 -23.41
N GLY A 220 17.13 -11.00 -22.51
CA GLY A 220 18.55 -10.62 -22.62
C GLY A 220 19.46 -11.57 -23.42
N GLN A 221 19.04 -12.80 -23.75
CA GLN A 221 19.97 -13.85 -24.18
C GLN A 221 19.61 -14.59 -25.48
N LYS A 222 18.96 -13.89 -26.44
CA LYS A 222 18.76 -14.43 -27.81
C LYS A 222 19.32 -13.54 -28.93
N GLN A 223 20.30 -12.69 -28.63
CA GLN A 223 20.95 -11.84 -29.64
C GLN A 223 22.47 -11.74 -29.48
N GLN A 224 23.16 -12.83 -29.16
CA GLN A 224 24.59 -12.92 -29.47
C GLN A 224 25.01 -14.38 -29.61
N GLY A 225 25.29 -14.81 -30.84
CA GLY A 225 25.68 -16.20 -31.11
C GLY A 225 25.43 -16.73 -32.52
N GLN A 226 25.16 -15.89 -33.53
CA GLN A 226 25.39 -16.28 -34.93
C GLN A 226 26.89 -16.19 -35.24
N LYS A 227 27.67 -17.19 -34.80
CA LYS A 227 28.91 -17.60 -35.48
C LYS A 227 29.43 -18.90 -34.87
N GLY A 228 29.36 -19.98 -35.65
CA GLY A 228 29.89 -21.28 -35.25
C GLY A 228 29.18 -22.42 -35.97
N GLN A 229 29.31 -22.45 -37.30
CA GLN A 229 29.06 -23.69 -38.04
C GLN A 229 30.15 -24.72 -37.68
N GLN A 230 29.72 -25.98 -37.59
CA GLN A 230 30.48 -27.19 -37.96
C GLN A 230 31.26 -27.94 -36.87
N ALA A 231 30.65 -29.01 -36.35
CA ALA A 231 31.22 -30.37 -36.10
C ALA A 231 30.10 -31.22 -35.46
N ASP A 232 29.43 -32.11 -36.19
CA ASP A 232 29.80 -33.52 -36.44
C ASP A 232 29.33 -34.49 -35.33
N GLN A 233 28.16 -35.08 -35.60
CA GLN A 233 27.88 -36.52 -35.63
C GLN A 233 28.23 -37.42 -34.41
N GLY A 234 27.18 -37.99 -33.80
CA GLY A 234 27.18 -39.39 -33.36
C GLY A 234 26.81 -39.70 -31.90
N GLN A 235 25.62 -40.29 -31.73
CA GLN A 235 25.15 -41.28 -30.73
C GLN A 235 23.95 -40.87 -29.85
N PRO A 236 22.84 -41.64 -29.87
CA PRO A 236 21.85 -41.62 -28.80
C PRO A 236 22.24 -42.65 -27.72
N GLY A 237 22.89 -42.17 -26.65
CA GLY A 237 22.92 -42.88 -25.35
C GLY A 237 21.87 -42.22 -24.45
N GLN A 238 20.75 -42.89 -24.17
CA GLN A 238 20.57 -43.80 -23.04
C GLN A 238 20.46 -43.03 -21.72
N ASP A 239 19.20 -42.76 -21.36
CA ASP A 239 18.63 -42.52 -20.03
C ASP A 239 19.65 -42.34 -18.92
N GLY A 240 20.12 -41.09 -18.78
CA GLY A 240 20.74 -40.60 -17.56
C GLY A 240 19.75 -39.66 -16.89
N ASP A 241 19.26 -40.05 -15.72
CA ASP A 241 18.75 -39.16 -14.68
C ASP A 241 19.82 -38.09 -14.42
N GLN A 242 19.78 -37.01 -15.20
CA GLN A 242 20.54 -35.78 -14.95
C GLN A 242 19.57 -34.82 -14.31
N ASP A 243 19.67 -34.76 -12.98
CA ASP A 243 19.35 -33.60 -12.18
C ASP A 243 19.81 -32.35 -12.94
N GLY A 244 18.86 -31.72 -13.63
CA GLY A 244 19.03 -30.45 -14.31
C GLY A 244 19.15 -29.36 -13.26
N ASP A 245 20.35 -29.23 -12.71
CA ASP A 245 20.87 -28.01 -12.11
C ASP A 245 20.96 -26.92 -13.20
N GLN A 246 19.80 -26.41 -13.59
CA GLN A 246 19.62 -25.28 -14.50
C GLN A 246 18.55 -24.35 -13.92
N GLY A 247 19.01 -23.39 -13.12
CA GLY A 247 18.26 -22.15 -12.87
C GLY A 247 17.47 -22.09 -11.57
N ASP A 248 18.12 -22.28 -10.43
CA ASP A 248 17.58 -22.07 -9.07
C ASP A 248 17.13 -20.63 -8.74
N ASP A 249 17.10 -19.73 -9.73
CA ASP A 249 16.80 -18.31 -9.55
C ASP A 249 15.45 -17.85 -10.10
N ASP A 250 14.79 -18.60 -10.99
CA ASP A 250 13.52 -18.18 -11.59
C ASP A 250 12.30 -18.86 -10.93
N SER A 251 11.45 -18.00 -10.33
CA SER A 251 10.10 -18.29 -9.86
C SER A 251 9.93 -19.21 -8.64
N SER A 252 10.23 -18.70 -7.44
CA SER A 252 9.78 -19.32 -6.17
C SER A 252 8.26 -19.57 -6.12
N LEU A 253 7.46 -18.84 -6.91
CA LEU A 253 6.02 -19.10 -7.08
C LEU A 253 5.75 -20.38 -7.90
N ASP A 254 6.60 -20.73 -8.87
CA ASP A 254 6.51 -22.02 -9.60
C ASP A 254 6.86 -23.19 -8.68
N THR A 255 7.91 -23.04 -7.84
CA THR A 255 8.24 -24.04 -6.82
C THR A 255 7.07 -24.24 -5.84
N ALA A 256 6.40 -23.14 -5.46
CA ALA A 256 5.21 -23.22 -4.61
C ALA A 256 4.05 -23.96 -5.32
N ASP A 257 3.80 -23.70 -6.61
CA ASP A 257 2.76 -24.41 -7.37
C ASP A 257 3.02 -25.91 -7.47
N GLY A 258 4.26 -26.30 -7.79
CA GLY A 258 4.66 -27.71 -7.86
C GLY A 258 4.47 -28.43 -6.53
N ALA A 259 4.96 -27.83 -5.44
CA ALA A 259 4.84 -28.39 -4.10
C ALA A 259 3.38 -28.47 -3.61
N MET A 260 2.53 -27.51 -3.96
CA MET A 260 1.09 -27.56 -3.69
C MET A 260 0.38 -28.65 -4.51
N GLY A 261 0.81 -28.87 -5.76
CA GLY A 261 0.35 -29.97 -6.59
C GLY A 261 0.66 -31.33 -5.97
N ASP A 262 1.91 -31.53 -5.53
CA ASP A 262 2.33 -32.75 -4.85
C ASP A 262 1.56 -32.99 -3.55
N ALA A 263 1.31 -31.93 -2.77
CA ALA A 263 0.49 -32.01 -1.58
C ALA A 263 -0.93 -32.48 -1.91
N GLY A 264 -1.55 -31.92 -2.95
CA GLY A 264 -2.88 -32.32 -3.41
C GLY A 264 -2.96 -33.78 -3.86
N SER A 265 -1.95 -34.28 -4.57
CA SER A 265 -1.84 -35.69 -4.98
C SER A 265 -1.73 -36.60 -3.76
N LYS A 266 -0.83 -36.29 -2.82
CA LYS A 266 -0.63 -37.09 -1.60
C LYS A 266 -1.85 -37.08 -0.68
N LEU A 267 -2.57 -35.96 -0.59
CA LEU A 267 -3.85 -35.89 0.12
C LEU A 267 -4.89 -36.83 -0.51
N GLY A 268 -4.96 -36.87 -1.85
CA GLY A 268 -5.83 -37.79 -2.59
C GLY A 268 -5.48 -39.27 -2.43
N GLU A 269 -4.20 -39.58 -2.18
CA GLU A 269 -3.73 -40.93 -1.86
C GLU A 269 -3.92 -41.31 -0.38
N GLY A 270 -4.45 -40.40 0.45
CA GLY A 270 -4.55 -40.61 1.89
C GLY A 270 -3.21 -40.55 2.64
N ASN A 271 -2.16 -40.03 1.99
CA ASN A 271 -0.82 -39.85 2.55
C ASN A 271 -0.68 -38.47 3.21
N ALA A 272 -1.27 -38.32 4.40
CA ALA A 272 -1.22 -37.07 5.16
C ALA A 272 0.22 -36.65 5.55
N ASP A 273 1.10 -37.61 5.87
CA ASP A 273 2.48 -37.29 6.26
C ASP A 273 3.27 -36.68 5.11
N GLY A 274 3.27 -37.36 3.96
CA GLY A 274 3.94 -36.82 2.78
C GLY A 274 3.31 -35.52 2.29
N ALA A 275 2.00 -35.34 2.48
CA ALA A 275 1.31 -34.10 2.14
C ALA A 275 1.81 -32.94 3.01
N VAL A 276 1.97 -33.12 4.34
CA VAL A 276 2.51 -32.09 5.24
C VAL A 276 3.91 -31.63 4.80
N ASP A 277 4.76 -32.56 4.37
CA ASP A 277 6.11 -32.24 3.86
C ASP A 277 6.04 -31.36 2.61
N SER A 278 5.22 -31.74 1.63
CA SER A 278 5.00 -30.96 0.41
C SER A 278 4.37 -29.60 0.70
N GLN A 279 3.42 -29.53 1.65
CA GLN A 279 2.83 -28.26 2.10
C GLN A 279 3.85 -27.37 2.81
N GLY A 280 4.85 -27.94 3.49
CA GLY A 280 5.98 -27.23 4.08
C GLY A 280 6.86 -26.58 3.02
N LYS A 281 7.23 -27.34 1.97
CA LYS A 281 7.98 -26.82 0.82
C LYS A 281 7.24 -25.69 0.11
N ALA A 282 5.93 -25.85 -0.10
CA ALA A 282 5.08 -24.80 -0.65
C ALA A 282 5.10 -23.53 0.21
N LEU A 283 4.97 -23.65 1.53
CA LEU A 283 4.99 -22.52 2.44
C LEU A 283 6.32 -21.75 2.42
N GLU A 284 7.44 -22.47 2.36
CA GLU A 284 8.78 -21.87 2.23
C GLU A 284 8.94 -21.12 0.91
N ALA A 285 8.52 -21.75 -0.20
CA ALA A 285 8.56 -21.15 -1.53
C ALA A 285 7.68 -19.89 -1.64
N LEU A 286 6.47 -19.90 -1.05
CA LEU A 286 5.61 -18.72 -0.98
C LEU A 286 6.27 -17.58 -0.19
N ARG A 287 6.93 -17.87 0.94
CA ARG A 287 7.64 -16.86 1.74
C ARG A 287 8.81 -16.27 0.97
N LYS A 288 9.60 -17.10 0.29
CA LYS A 288 10.69 -16.65 -0.59
C LYS A 288 10.17 -15.77 -1.72
N GLY A 289 9.00 -16.11 -2.29
CA GLY A 289 8.32 -15.29 -3.30
C GLY A 289 7.87 -13.93 -2.76
N ALA A 290 7.31 -13.88 -1.55
CA ALA A 290 6.91 -12.64 -0.92
C ALA A 290 8.11 -11.75 -0.61
N GLN A 291 9.22 -12.32 -0.15
CA GLN A 291 10.46 -11.60 0.12
C GLN A 291 11.04 -11.01 -1.18
N LYS A 292 11.19 -11.80 -2.24
CA LYS A 292 11.67 -11.32 -3.55
C LYS A 292 10.79 -10.18 -4.09
N MET A 293 9.48 -10.29 -3.90
CA MET A 293 8.52 -9.27 -4.34
C MET A 293 8.60 -7.98 -3.50
N ALA A 294 8.81 -8.10 -2.18
CA ALA A 294 9.05 -6.96 -1.31
C ALA A 294 10.40 -6.27 -1.60
N GLU A 295 11.44 -7.04 -1.90
CA GLU A 295 12.76 -6.53 -2.32
C GLU A 295 12.68 -5.78 -3.65
N ALA A 296 11.91 -6.31 -4.61
CA ALA A 296 11.68 -5.64 -5.89
C ALA A 296 10.94 -4.31 -5.73
N MET A 297 10.02 -4.21 -4.76
CA MET A 297 9.34 -2.97 -4.41
C MET A 297 10.31 -1.96 -3.78
N GLN A 298 11.14 -2.40 -2.83
CA GLN A 298 12.13 -1.55 -2.18
C GLN A 298 13.24 -1.03 -3.13
N GLN A 299 13.54 -1.77 -4.19
CA GLN A 299 14.48 -1.32 -5.24
C GLN A 299 13.84 -0.38 -6.27
N GLY A 300 12.50 -0.35 -6.37
CA GLY A 300 11.76 0.54 -7.28
C GLY A 300 11.79 2.02 -6.86
N ASP A 301 11.96 2.30 -5.57
CA ASP A 301 12.08 3.66 -5.00
C ASP A 301 13.49 4.27 -5.09
N GLY A 302 14.47 3.52 -5.62
CA GLY A 302 15.88 3.91 -5.62
C GLY A 302 16.38 4.68 -6.84
N ASP A 303 15.61 4.79 -7.93
CA ASP A 303 16.10 5.20 -9.26
C ASP A 303 15.39 6.46 -9.81
N GLY A 304 15.13 7.42 -8.92
CA GLY A 304 14.27 8.58 -9.21
C GLY A 304 14.78 9.93 -8.72
N GLN A 305 16.09 10.16 -8.58
CA GLN A 305 16.57 11.55 -8.44
C GLN A 305 18.05 11.77 -8.82
N ASP A 306 18.34 11.73 -10.12
CA ASP A 306 19.47 12.49 -10.68
C ASP A 306 19.11 13.99 -10.71
N GLY A 307 19.29 14.65 -9.56
CA GLY A 307 19.31 16.11 -9.44
C GLY A 307 20.71 16.58 -9.08
N PRO A 308 21.42 17.34 -9.94
CA PRO A 308 22.77 17.82 -9.63
C PRO A 308 22.69 18.99 -8.65
N GLY A 309 22.90 18.74 -7.36
CA GLY A 309 22.97 19.83 -6.39
C GLY A 309 23.07 19.38 -4.93
N ASN A 310 24.29 19.43 -4.40
CA ASN A 310 24.63 19.52 -2.98
C ASN A 310 24.17 18.39 -2.04
N ARG A 311 25.07 17.40 -1.82
CA ARG A 311 25.23 16.81 -0.49
C ARG A 311 26.70 16.64 -0.12
N ALA A 312 27.27 17.74 0.36
CA ALA A 312 28.53 17.73 1.09
C ALA A 312 28.24 17.39 2.56
N GLY A 313 28.85 16.29 3.03
CA GLY A 313 29.04 15.98 4.44
C GLY A 313 28.01 15.02 5.04
N ARG A 314 28.37 13.75 5.24
CA ARG A 314 29.10 13.36 6.46
C ARG A 314 29.51 11.90 6.41
N GLN A 315 30.77 11.71 6.74
CA GLN A 315 31.57 10.52 6.77
C GLN A 315 31.30 9.70 8.04
N GLN A 316 31.27 8.37 7.88
CA GLN A 316 31.61 7.29 8.84
C GLN A 316 31.34 7.49 10.35
N SER A 317 30.53 6.59 10.94
CA SER A 317 30.92 5.73 12.09
C SER A 317 29.71 4.96 12.64
N GLY A 318 29.80 3.64 12.75
CA GLY A 318 28.80 2.77 13.38
C GLY A 318 28.92 1.32 12.91
N GLY A 319 29.82 0.55 13.51
CA GLY A 319 30.26 -0.76 13.03
C GLY A 319 29.17 -1.84 12.95
N ASN A 320 29.13 -2.52 11.80
CA ASN A 320 28.50 -3.83 11.66
C ASN A 320 29.09 -4.81 12.69
N GLN A 321 28.31 -5.19 13.69
CA GLN A 321 28.52 -6.39 14.49
C GLN A 321 27.42 -7.40 14.12
N THR A 322 27.58 -7.97 12.93
CA THR A 322 26.79 -9.10 12.43
C THR A 322 27.74 -10.29 12.40
N ASP A 323 27.39 -11.38 13.09
CA ASP A 323 28.17 -12.63 13.08
C ASP A 323 28.22 -13.21 11.64
N PRO A 324 29.26 -13.96 11.22
CA PRO A 324 29.36 -14.65 9.92
C PRO A 324 28.15 -15.47 9.43
N LEU A 325 27.14 -15.71 10.28
CA LEU A 325 25.85 -16.28 9.88
C LEU A 325 24.76 -15.22 9.64
N GLY A 326 25.11 -13.95 9.50
CA GLY A 326 24.18 -12.88 9.12
C GLY A 326 23.19 -12.45 10.21
N ARG A 327 23.40 -12.85 11.47
CA ARG A 327 22.51 -12.48 12.59
C ARG A 327 22.99 -11.19 13.26
N PRO A 328 22.11 -10.19 13.49
CA PRO A 328 22.48 -8.99 14.23
C PRO A 328 22.69 -9.35 15.71
N LEU A 329 23.82 -8.95 16.28
CA LEU A 329 24.05 -9.03 17.72
C LEU A 329 23.34 -7.85 18.38
N HIS A 330 22.17 -8.10 18.99
CA HIS A 330 21.60 -7.15 19.94
C HIS A 330 22.16 -7.43 21.34
N GLY A 331 22.75 -6.39 21.92
CA GLY A 331 23.26 -6.35 23.28
C GLY A 331 22.13 -6.56 24.29
N ARG A 332 22.47 -7.35 25.30
CA ARG A 332 21.64 -7.60 26.48
C ARG A 332 21.64 -6.37 27.37
N GLU A 333 20.58 -5.58 27.31
CA GLU A 333 20.22 -4.61 28.34
C GLU A 333 18.98 -5.12 29.06
N PHE A 334 19.18 -5.59 30.29
CA PHE A 334 18.10 -5.80 31.24
C PHE A 334 17.56 -4.42 31.63
N GLY A 335 16.43 -4.04 31.03
CA GLY A 335 15.57 -2.95 31.47
C GLY A 335 14.14 -3.46 31.40
N ASP A 336 13.42 -3.34 32.51
CA ASP A 336 12.07 -3.84 32.72
C ASP A 336 11.10 -3.42 31.61
N ASP A 337 10.84 -4.32 30.65
CA ASP A 337 9.88 -4.09 29.57
C ASP A 337 8.66 -5.00 29.75
N TYR A 338 7.72 -4.55 30.59
CA TYR A 338 6.33 -4.99 30.55
C TYR A 338 5.57 -4.36 29.37
N THR A 339 6.26 -3.71 28.43
CA THR A 339 5.63 -3.09 27.27
C THR A 339 5.59 -4.07 26.12
N VAL A 340 4.56 -4.92 26.12
CA VAL A 340 4.02 -5.44 24.85
C VAL A 340 3.88 -4.24 23.93
N LYS A 341 4.67 -4.18 22.85
CA LYS A 341 4.55 -3.13 21.83
C LYS A 341 3.15 -3.22 21.23
N ILE A 342 2.26 -2.34 21.67
CA ILE A 342 0.90 -2.16 21.16
C ILE A 342 0.99 -1.26 19.92
N PRO A 343 0.75 -1.76 18.70
CA PRO A 343 0.63 -0.91 17.51
C PRO A 343 -0.67 -0.07 17.58
N GLY A 344 -0.60 1.17 17.07
CA GLY A 344 -1.58 2.25 17.30
C GLY A 344 -3.02 2.07 16.78
N GLU A 345 -3.88 2.99 17.27
CA GLU A 345 -5.32 3.25 17.06
C GLU A 345 -6.33 2.08 17.13
N ILE A 346 -6.04 0.93 16.54
CA ILE A 346 -6.94 -0.25 16.58
C ILE A 346 -7.04 -0.81 18.02
N ASP A 347 -5.95 -0.71 18.79
CA ASP A 347 -5.89 -1.28 20.13
C ASP A 347 -6.61 -0.44 21.18
N ALA A 348 -6.76 0.88 21.03
CA ALA A 348 -7.60 1.67 21.94
C ALA A 348 -9.09 1.27 21.82
N GLN A 349 -9.56 0.98 20.61
CA GLN A 349 -10.92 0.48 20.38
C GLN A 349 -11.10 -0.96 20.87
N ARG A 350 -10.05 -1.80 20.75
CA ARG A 350 -10.05 -3.17 21.28
C ARG A 350 -10.05 -3.19 22.82
N VAL A 351 -9.21 -2.36 23.44
CA VAL A 351 -9.15 -2.19 24.91
C VAL A 351 -10.49 -1.67 25.44
N ARG A 352 -11.12 -0.68 24.77
CA ARG A 352 -12.46 -0.22 25.14
C ARG A 352 -13.51 -1.35 25.12
N ARG A 353 -13.51 -2.19 24.07
CA ARG A 353 -14.42 -3.35 23.98
C ARG A 353 -14.18 -4.38 25.09
N ILE A 354 -12.91 -4.64 25.42
CA ILE A 354 -12.54 -5.57 26.50
C ILE A 354 -12.97 -5.02 27.86
N LEU A 355 -12.70 -3.75 28.16
CA LEU A 355 -13.11 -3.11 29.42
C LEU A 355 -14.63 -3.05 29.58
N GLU A 356 -15.36 -2.85 28.49
CA GLU A 356 -16.83 -2.86 28.50
C GLU A 356 -17.40 -4.26 28.76
N GLU A 357 -16.79 -5.32 28.19
CA GLU A 357 -17.15 -6.69 28.52
C GLU A 357 -16.84 -7.05 29.98
N LEU A 358 -15.70 -6.63 30.52
CA LEU A 358 -15.33 -6.89 31.91
C LEU A 358 -16.29 -6.20 32.89
N ARG A 359 -16.64 -4.93 32.65
CA ARG A 359 -17.65 -4.21 33.46
C ARG A 359 -19.04 -4.85 33.36
N ARG A 360 -19.44 -5.31 32.18
CA ARG A 360 -20.71 -6.02 31.98
C ARG A 360 -20.75 -7.34 32.74
N ARG A 361 -19.64 -8.09 32.77
CA ARG A 361 -19.52 -9.37 33.49
C ARG A 361 -19.43 -9.17 35.00
N LEU A 362 -18.83 -8.07 35.48
CA LEU A 362 -18.78 -7.74 36.91
C LEU A 362 -20.19 -7.44 37.48
N GLY A 363 -21.08 -6.87 36.67
CA GLY A 363 -22.47 -6.58 37.08
C GLY A 363 -23.41 -7.81 37.09
N ASP A 364 -22.93 -8.98 36.66
CA ASP A 364 -23.74 -10.20 36.61
C ASP A 364 -23.59 -11.01 37.90
N THR A 365 -24.53 -10.83 38.83
CA THR A 365 -24.54 -11.47 40.15
C THR A 365 -24.75 -12.99 40.09
N SER A 366 -25.06 -13.56 38.93
CA SER A 366 -25.21 -15.01 38.75
C SER A 366 -23.89 -15.76 38.57
N ARG A 367 -22.76 -15.02 38.45
CA ARG A 367 -21.44 -15.60 38.23
C ARG A 367 -20.80 -16.13 39.51
N PRO A 368 -19.90 -17.14 39.40
CA PRO A 368 -19.13 -17.62 40.55
C PRO A 368 -18.31 -16.51 41.18
N GLN A 369 -18.30 -16.44 42.52
CA GLN A 369 -17.56 -15.43 43.30
C GLN A 369 -16.08 -15.35 42.91
N ILE A 370 -15.44 -16.51 42.64
CA ILE A 370 -14.04 -16.56 42.23
C ILE A 370 -13.76 -15.87 40.88
N GLU A 371 -14.73 -15.85 39.96
CA GLU A 371 -14.60 -15.13 38.70
C GLU A 371 -14.81 -13.63 38.88
N LEU A 372 -15.73 -13.24 39.77
CA LEU A 372 -15.98 -11.83 40.09
C LEU A 372 -14.73 -11.19 40.72
N ASP A 373 -14.11 -11.87 41.68
CA ASP A 373 -12.87 -11.43 42.33
C ASP A 373 -11.71 -11.31 41.32
N TYR A 374 -11.63 -12.25 40.36
CA TYR A 374 -10.63 -12.21 39.31
C TYR A 374 -10.84 -11.03 38.35
N ILE A 375 -12.09 -10.76 37.95
CA ILE A 375 -12.44 -9.62 37.08
C ILE A 375 -12.20 -8.29 37.80
N GLU A 376 -12.51 -8.20 39.10
CA GLU A 376 -12.25 -7.00 39.92
C GLU A 376 -10.75 -6.70 40.01
N ARG A 377 -9.92 -7.72 40.24
CA ARG A 377 -8.46 -7.55 40.24
C ARG A 377 -7.95 -7.11 38.88
N LEU A 378 -8.47 -7.71 37.80
CA LEU A 378 -8.09 -7.33 36.45
C LEU A 378 -8.42 -5.86 36.16
N LEU A 379 -9.60 -5.38 36.58
CA LEU A 379 -10.00 -3.97 36.41
C LEU A 379 -9.24 -2.98 37.29
N LYS A 380 -8.62 -3.44 38.38
CA LYS A 380 -7.80 -2.61 39.28
C LYS A 380 -6.37 -2.43 38.76
N ASP A 381 -5.88 -3.39 38.00
CA ASP A 381 -4.52 -3.41 37.44
C ASP A 381 -4.41 -2.62 36.10
N PHE A 382 -5.54 -2.19 35.52
CA PHE A 382 -5.64 -1.25 34.39
C PHE A 382 -6.05 0.14 34.88
#